data_AF-A0A0K2RQ26-F1
#
_entry.id   AF-A0A0K2RQ26-F1
#
_cell.length_a   1.000
_cell.length_b   1.000
_cell.length_c   1.000
_cell.angle_alpha   90.00
_cell.angle_beta   90.00
_cell.angle_gamma   90.00
#
_symmetry.space_group_name_H-M   'P 1'
#
loop_
_entity.id
_entity.type
_entity.pdbx_description
1 polymer ?
#
loop_
_entity_poly.entity_id
_entity_poly.type
_entity_poly.pdbx_seq_one_letter_code
_entity_poly.pdbx_strand_id
1 'polypeptide(L)'
;MGMAKAFDGGLAAWIDANVSFVSTSVDRITPRTTEADIDAVAAACGYRDESPVVAEPFLNWVLSGDFPAGRPHWEDAGAVFVDEIEPYENRKLWLLNGAHSLLAYAGQLRGHKTVAEALADDSCRRAVEDFWDEAASNLPGEDLRIPEYRAALLERFGNSRIAHHLAQIAMDGSTKLRMRAVPVLRAERAAGRSGQAAARMIAAWTAYTATATGLQDPQAAGIAAANLLTGRTRLEALLGLVDPDLVEDRAIVDLVEGLAESFAAAGNLS
;
A
#
# COMPACT_ATOMS: atom_id res chain seq x y z
N MET A 1 -19.92 6.00 17.40
CA MET A 1 -20.87 5.71 18.50
C MET A 1 -20.28 5.70 19.91
N GLY A 2 -19.07 5.17 20.15
CA GLY A 2 -18.51 5.05 21.51
C GLY A 2 -18.44 6.37 22.31
N MET A 3 -17.95 7.45 21.70
CA MET A 3 -17.84 8.76 22.35
C MET A 3 -19.22 9.38 22.68
N ALA A 4 -20.19 9.27 21.77
CA ALA A 4 -21.54 9.79 21.99
C ALA A 4 -22.23 9.07 23.15
N LYS A 5 -22.13 7.73 23.22
CA LYS A 5 -22.69 6.93 24.32
C LYS A 5 -22.09 7.29 25.68
N ALA A 6 -20.79 7.60 25.72
CA ALA A 6 -20.11 8.00 26.96
C ALA A 6 -20.54 9.40 27.46
N PHE A 7 -21.03 10.25 26.55
CA PHE A 7 -21.51 11.58 26.87
C PHE A 7 -23.00 11.57 27.24
N ASP A 8 -23.87 11.07 26.35
CA ASP A 8 -25.32 10.97 26.56
C ASP A 8 -25.96 9.89 25.67
N GLY A 9 -26.83 9.06 26.27
CA GLY A 9 -27.50 7.97 25.57
C GLY A 9 -28.54 8.46 24.54
N GLY A 10 -29.21 9.57 24.82
CA GLY A 10 -30.19 10.17 23.89
C GLY A 10 -29.52 10.72 22.64
N LEU A 11 -28.38 11.39 22.79
CA LEU A 11 -27.55 11.87 21.68
C LEU A 11 -27.06 10.72 20.81
N ALA A 12 -26.58 9.63 21.41
CA ALA A 12 -26.13 8.47 20.65
C ALA A 12 -27.26 7.88 19.79
N ALA A 13 -28.46 7.73 20.35
CA ALA A 13 -29.63 7.26 19.62
C ALA A 13 -30.05 8.23 18.51
N TRP A 14 -29.96 9.54 18.75
CA TRP A 14 -30.25 10.53 17.73
C TRP A 14 -29.25 10.47 16.57
N ILE A 15 -27.94 10.36 16.85
CA ILE A 15 -26.92 10.24 15.80
C ILE A 15 -27.16 8.96 14.98
N ASP A 16 -27.41 7.83 15.63
CA ASP A 16 -27.68 6.55 14.96
C ASP A 16 -28.89 6.63 14.00
N ALA A 17 -29.93 7.37 14.39
CA ALA A 17 -31.14 7.52 13.58
C ALA A 17 -31.06 8.60 12.49
N ASN A 18 -30.15 9.58 12.58
CA ASN A 18 -30.19 10.78 11.73
C ASN A 18 -28.89 11.05 10.94
N VAL A 19 -27.79 10.39 11.29
CA VAL A 19 -26.47 10.66 10.70
C VAL A 19 -25.95 9.43 9.97
N SER A 20 -25.62 9.60 8.69
CA SER A 20 -24.90 8.58 7.91
C SER A 20 -23.39 8.76 8.02
N PHE A 21 -22.69 7.62 8.04
CA PHE A 21 -21.24 7.54 7.93
C PHE A 21 -20.91 6.83 6.61
N VAL A 22 -20.61 7.63 5.58
CA VAL A 22 -20.32 7.13 4.22
C VAL A 22 -18.86 6.71 4.15
N SER A 23 -18.63 5.47 3.70
CA SER A 23 -17.28 4.94 3.47
C SER A 23 -16.79 5.34 2.08
N THR A 24 -15.49 5.60 1.94
CA THR A 24 -14.92 6.04 0.66
C THR A 24 -13.55 5.45 0.38
N SER A 25 -13.30 5.14 -0.90
CA SER A 25 -11.97 4.87 -1.43
C SER A 25 -11.57 6.02 -2.34
N VAL A 26 -10.54 6.77 -1.94
CA VAL A 26 -10.03 7.96 -2.64
C VAL A 26 -8.62 7.71 -3.16
N ASP A 27 -8.37 7.91 -4.45
CA ASP A 27 -7.05 7.66 -5.05
C ASP A 27 -6.69 8.78 -6.04
N ARG A 28 -5.69 9.57 -5.64
CA ARG A 28 -5.00 10.54 -6.49
C ARG A 28 -3.66 10.91 -5.86
N ILE A 29 -2.58 10.68 -6.59
CA ILE A 29 -1.24 11.12 -6.21
C ILE A 29 -1.18 12.64 -6.27
N THR A 30 -0.93 13.24 -5.11
CA THR A 30 -0.85 14.69 -4.92
C THR A 30 0.39 14.99 -4.09
N PRO A 31 1.57 15.19 -4.71
CA PRO A 31 2.80 15.51 -3.99
C PRO A 31 2.67 16.82 -3.22
N ARG A 32 3.55 17.01 -2.23
CA ARG A 32 3.67 18.30 -1.54
C ARG A 32 4.15 19.36 -2.54
N THR A 33 3.44 20.47 -2.59
CA THR A 33 3.83 21.66 -3.36
C THR A 33 5.21 22.16 -2.96
N THR A 34 6.03 22.48 -3.96
CA THR A 34 7.36 23.08 -3.81
C THR A 34 7.39 24.50 -4.40
N GLU A 35 8.43 25.29 -4.07
CA GLU A 35 8.65 26.59 -4.72
C GLU A 35 8.77 26.46 -6.25
N ALA A 36 9.37 25.36 -6.73
CA ALA A 36 9.47 25.10 -8.17
C ALA A 36 8.08 24.90 -8.82
N ASP A 37 7.12 24.31 -8.12
CA ASP A 37 5.75 24.17 -8.60
C ASP A 37 5.04 25.54 -8.67
N ILE A 38 5.25 26.40 -7.67
CA ILE A 38 4.74 27.78 -7.64
C ILE A 38 5.28 28.57 -8.84
N ASP A 39 6.59 28.53 -9.07
CA ASP A 39 7.22 29.21 -10.20
C ASP A 39 6.75 28.66 -11.55
N ALA A 40 6.55 27.34 -11.66
CA ALA A 40 6.02 26.71 -12.86
C ALA A 40 4.59 27.14 -13.18
N VAL A 41 3.70 27.20 -12.17
CA VAL A 41 2.33 27.69 -12.33
C VAL A 41 2.32 29.17 -12.69
N ALA A 42 3.17 29.98 -12.05
CA ALA A 42 3.28 31.40 -12.37
C ALA A 42 3.71 31.64 -13.82
N ALA A 43 4.69 30.87 -14.30
CA ALA A 43 5.15 30.93 -15.69
C ALA A 43 4.07 30.47 -16.69
N ALA A 44 3.29 29.43 -16.36
CA ALA A 44 2.27 28.88 -17.24
C ALA A 44 0.97 29.70 -17.29
N CYS A 45 0.55 30.28 -16.16
CA CYS A 45 -0.74 30.93 -16.00
C CYS A 45 -0.67 32.47 -16.01
N GLY A 46 0.52 33.06 -15.86
CA GLY A 46 0.70 34.52 -15.85
C GLY A 46 0.32 35.23 -14.55
N TYR A 47 0.03 34.48 -13.48
CA TYR A 47 -0.19 35.01 -12.14
C TYR A 47 0.43 34.09 -11.08
N ARG A 48 0.88 34.65 -9.96
CA ARG A 48 1.44 33.87 -8.85
C ARG A 48 0.32 33.28 -8.01
N ASP A 49 0.26 31.95 -7.96
CA ASP A 49 -0.56 31.19 -7.02
C ASP A 49 0.33 30.75 -5.86
N GLU A 50 0.00 31.15 -4.62
CA GLU A 50 0.77 30.77 -3.42
C GLU A 50 0.34 29.40 -2.86
N SER A 51 -0.69 28.77 -3.44
CA SER A 51 -1.18 27.46 -3.01
C SER A 51 -1.57 26.55 -4.18
N PRO A 52 -0.71 26.37 -5.21
CA PRO A 52 -1.02 25.46 -6.28
C PRO A 52 -0.98 24.01 -5.78
N VAL A 53 -1.91 23.20 -6.26
CA VAL A 53 -1.94 21.76 -5.97
C VAL A 53 -1.61 21.02 -7.26
N VAL A 54 -0.38 20.50 -7.33
CA VAL A 54 0.03 19.61 -8.41
C VAL A 54 -0.45 18.20 -8.09
N ALA A 55 -1.06 17.54 -9.07
CA ALA A 55 -1.53 16.18 -8.94
C ALA A 55 -1.42 15.45 -10.28
N GLU A 56 -1.42 14.12 -10.24
CA GLU A 56 -1.52 13.32 -11.45
C GLU A 56 -2.89 13.51 -12.15
N PRO A 57 -2.98 13.18 -13.46
CA PRO A 57 -4.25 13.19 -14.19
C PRO A 57 -5.25 12.14 -13.70
N PHE A 58 -4.77 11.00 -13.21
CA PHE A 58 -5.63 9.92 -12.70
C PHE A 58 -6.41 10.38 -11.47
N LEU A 59 -7.70 10.02 -11.42
CA LEU A 59 -8.57 10.25 -10.29
C LEU A 59 -9.52 9.07 -10.13
N ASN A 60 -9.72 8.62 -8.89
CA ASN A 60 -10.72 7.63 -8.55
C ASN A 60 -11.34 7.96 -7.19
N TRP A 61 -12.67 8.01 -7.15
CA TRP A 61 -13.44 8.23 -5.93
C TRP A 61 -14.64 7.29 -5.93
N VAL A 62 -14.62 6.35 -4.98
CA VAL A 62 -15.70 5.39 -4.77
C VAL A 62 -16.34 5.67 -3.41
N LEU A 63 -17.66 5.63 -3.34
CA LEU A 63 -18.44 5.88 -2.12
C LEU A 63 -19.47 4.79 -1.90
N SER A 64 -19.69 4.42 -0.64
CA SER A 64 -20.78 3.53 -0.20
C SER A 64 -21.46 4.11 1.03
N GLY A 65 -22.79 4.16 0.97
CA GLY A 65 -23.65 4.66 2.05
C GLY A 65 -24.61 5.74 1.60
N ASP A 66 -25.52 6.07 2.52
CA ASP A 66 -26.65 6.96 2.25
C ASP A 66 -26.38 8.42 2.62
N PHE A 67 -27.08 9.32 1.94
CA PHE A 67 -27.01 10.76 2.17
C PHE A 67 -28.41 11.28 2.53
N PRO A 68 -28.81 11.22 3.82
CA PRO A 68 -30.18 11.55 4.24
C PRO A 68 -30.57 13.00 4.00
N ALA A 69 -29.59 13.91 3.92
CA ALA A 69 -29.79 15.32 3.57
C ALA A 69 -29.56 15.62 2.07
N GLY A 70 -29.42 14.59 1.24
CA GLY A 70 -28.99 14.71 -0.16
C GLY A 70 -27.48 14.93 -0.31
N ARG A 71 -27.02 14.93 -1.57
CA ARG A 71 -25.64 15.18 -1.97
C ARG A 71 -25.58 15.79 -3.38
N PRO A 72 -24.46 16.43 -3.77
CA PRO A 72 -24.21 16.77 -5.17
C PRO A 72 -24.20 15.54 -6.07
N HIS A 73 -24.43 15.75 -7.37
CA HIS A 73 -24.29 14.74 -8.42
C HIS A 73 -22.81 14.51 -8.77
N TRP A 74 -22.03 13.99 -7.82
CA TRP A 74 -20.60 13.71 -8.03
C TRP A 74 -20.35 12.65 -9.11
N GLU A 75 -21.33 11.82 -9.42
CA GLU A 75 -21.32 10.88 -10.53
C GLU A 75 -21.13 11.59 -11.89
N ASP A 76 -21.62 12.82 -12.05
CA ASP A 76 -21.43 13.62 -13.26
C ASP A 76 -19.96 14.06 -13.44
N ALA A 77 -19.19 14.04 -12.34
CA ALA A 77 -17.75 14.31 -12.31
C ALA A 77 -16.90 13.02 -12.19
N GLY A 78 -17.52 11.83 -12.34
CA GLY A 78 -16.83 10.54 -12.36
C GLY A 78 -16.70 9.84 -11.01
N ALA A 79 -17.34 10.31 -9.93
CA ALA A 79 -17.44 9.54 -8.69
C ALA A 79 -18.32 8.29 -8.89
N VAL A 80 -17.96 7.19 -8.24
CA VAL A 80 -18.67 5.91 -8.36
C VAL A 80 -19.36 5.59 -7.03
N PHE A 81 -20.66 5.31 -7.08
CA PHE A 81 -21.42 4.86 -5.92
C PHE A 81 -21.62 3.35 -5.99
N VAL A 82 -21.38 2.66 -4.89
CA VAL A 82 -21.42 1.21 -4.80
C VAL A 82 -22.09 0.79 -3.51
N ASP A 83 -22.69 -0.39 -3.51
CA ASP A 83 -23.30 -0.94 -2.30
C ASP A 83 -22.23 -1.34 -1.28
N GLU A 84 -21.15 -1.99 -1.73
CA GLU A 84 -20.06 -2.45 -0.87
C GLU A 84 -18.72 -1.79 -1.24
N ILE A 85 -18.10 -1.12 -0.27
CA ILE A 85 -16.83 -0.40 -0.48
C ILE A 85 -15.60 -1.32 -0.38
N GLU A 86 -15.71 -2.39 0.41
CA GLU A 86 -14.57 -3.23 0.79
C GLU A 86 -13.82 -3.80 -0.43
N PRO A 87 -14.48 -4.29 -1.50
CA PRO A 87 -13.77 -4.72 -2.71
C PRO A 87 -12.91 -3.62 -3.36
N TYR A 88 -13.39 -2.38 -3.36
CA TYR A 88 -12.68 -1.24 -3.94
C TYR A 88 -11.53 -0.75 -3.06
N GLU A 89 -11.71 -0.82 -1.73
CA GLU A 89 -10.63 -0.58 -0.76
C GLU A 89 -9.55 -1.63 -0.90
N ASN A 90 -9.91 -2.93 -0.93
CA ASN A 90 -8.97 -4.03 -1.12
C ASN A 90 -8.26 -3.95 -2.48
N ARG A 91 -8.96 -3.61 -3.57
CA ARG A 91 -8.34 -3.36 -4.88
C ARG A 91 -7.23 -2.32 -4.80
N LYS A 92 -7.51 -1.16 -4.21
CA LYS A 92 -6.51 -0.09 -4.03
C LYS A 92 -5.40 -0.52 -3.06
N LEU A 93 -5.78 -1.10 -1.93
CA LEU A 93 -4.88 -1.48 -0.85
C LEU A 93 -3.88 -2.54 -1.28
N TRP A 94 -4.30 -3.50 -2.09
CA TRP A 94 -3.42 -4.56 -2.58
C TRP A 94 -2.71 -4.11 -3.85
N LEU A 95 -3.42 -3.65 -4.89
CA LEU A 95 -2.78 -3.38 -6.17
C LEU A 95 -1.92 -2.11 -6.16
N LEU A 96 -2.42 -0.97 -5.70
CA LEU A 96 -1.60 0.26 -5.64
C LEU A 96 -0.66 0.24 -4.44
N ASN A 97 -1.22 0.05 -3.25
CA ASN A 97 -0.49 0.20 -2.00
C ASN A 97 0.47 -0.98 -1.76
N GLY A 98 0.07 -2.21 -2.10
CA GLY A 98 0.94 -3.38 -2.01
C GLY A 98 2.11 -3.30 -2.98
N ALA A 99 1.89 -2.90 -4.23
CA ALA A 99 2.98 -2.69 -5.19
C ALA A 99 3.95 -1.59 -4.72
N HIS A 100 3.46 -0.47 -4.19
CA HIS A 100 4.31 0.55 -3.58
C HIS A 100 5.20 -0.02 -2.46
N SER A 101 4.65 -0.82 -1.55
CA SER A 101 5.42 -1.45 -0.48
C SER A 101 6.49 -2.39 -1.03
N LEU A 102 6.13 -3.25 -1.99
CA LEU A 102 7.07 -4.17 -2.62
C LEU A 102 8.22 -3.43 -3.32
N LEU A 103 7.91 -2.41 -4.13
CA LEU A 103 8.90 -1.59 -4.80
C LEU A 103 9.77 -0.83 -3.80
N ALA A 104 9.21 -0.36 -2.69
CA ALA A 104 9.97 0.35 -1.66
C ALA A 104 11.07 -0.52 -1.06
N TYR A 105 10.80 -1.80 -0.77
CA TYR A 105 11.81 -2.69 -0.18
C TYR A 105 12.74 -3.28 -1.25
N ALA A 106 12.17 -3.90 -2.29
CA ALA A 106 12.96 -4.57 -3.32
C ALA A 106 13.76 -3.57 -4.16
N GLY A 107 13.21 -2.39 -4.44
CA GLY A 107 13.89 -1.35 -5.20
C GLY A 107 15.08 -0.76 -4.44
N GLN A 108 14.93 -0.46 -3.15
CA GLN A 108 16.04 0.06 -2.34
C GLN A 108 17.16 -0.97 -2.17
N LEU A 109 16.84 -2.26 -2.01
CA LEU A 109 17.82 -3.35 -2.00
C LEU A 109 18.63 -3.45 -3.31
N ARG A 110 18.13 -2.86 -4.39
CA ARG A 110 18.76 -2.81 -5.72
C ARG A 110 19.35 -1.44 -6.05
N GLY A 111 19.40 -0.52 -5.07
CA GLY A 111 19.98 0.82 -5.23
C GLY A 111 19.06 1.87 -5.87
N HIS A 112 17.79 1.53 -6.13
CA HIS A 112 16.82 2.49 -6.69
C HIS A 112 16.33 3.45 -5.61
N LYS A 113 16.03 4.70 -6.01
CA LYS A 113 15.59 5.77 -5.09
C LYS A 113 14.13 6.13 -5.29
N THR A 114 13.61 5.95 -6.50
CA THR A 114 12.24 6.32 -6.86
C THR A 114 11.42 5.12 -7.34
N VAL A 115 10.09 5.26 -7.27
CA VAL A 115 9.13 4.26 -7.81
C VAL A 115 9.39 3.99 -9.29
N ALA A 116 9.63 5.03 -10.09
CA ALA A 116 9.86 4.91 -11.54
C ALA A 116 11.15 4.11 -11.84
N GLU A 117 12.25 4.38 -11.13
CA GLU A 117 13.49 3.61 -11.26
C GLU A 117 13.29 2.14 -10.89
N ALA A 118 12.62 1.87 -9.75
CA ALA A 118 12.36 0.50 -9.32
C ALA A 118 11.42 -0.23 -10.28
N LEU A 119 10.39 0.43 -10.83
CA LEU A 119 9.50 -0.21 -11.79
C LEU A 119 10.18 -0.51 -13.14
N ALA A 120 11.18 0.29 -13.52
CA ALA A 120 11.96 0.05 -14.73
C ALA A 120 12.92 -1.15 -14.61
N ASP A 121 13.13 -1.67 -13.39
CA ASP A 121 13.89 -2.89 -13.15
C ASP A 121 13.04 -4.14 -13.36
N ASP A 122 13.43 -5.00 -14.30
CA ASP A 122 12.69 -6.21 -14.68
C ASP A 122 12.40 -7.17 -13.52
N SER A 123 13.25 -7.20 -12.48
CA SER A 123 13.04 -8.08 -11.33
C SER A 123 11.97 -7.49 -10.41
N CYS A 124 12.02 -6.18 -10.16
CA CYS A 124 11.00 -5.47 -9.40
C CYS A 124 9.65 -5.49 -10.11
N ARG A 125 9.63 -5.23 -11.43
CA ARG A 125 8.42 -5.27 -12.25
C ARG A 125 7.74 -6.64 -12.21
N ARG A 126 8.51 -7.72 -12.45
CA ARG A 126 7.97 -9.09 -12.36
C ARG A 126 7.43 -9.39 -10.97
N ALA A 127 8.11 -8.95 -9.90
CA ALA A 127 7.60 -9.15 -8.55
C ALA A 127 6.27 -8.42 -8.30
N VAL A 128 6.08 -7.22 -8.86
CA VAL A 128 4.80 -6.50 -8.80
C VAL A 128 3.72 -7.22 -9.60
N GLU A 129 4.03 -7.67 -10.81
CA GLU A 129 3.07 -8.39 -11.66
C GLU A 129 2.63 -9.72 -11.02
N ASP A 130 3.57 -10.51 -10.48
CA ASP A 130 3.27 -11.75 -9.73
C ASP A 130 2.36 -11.47 -8.52
N PHE A 131 2.66 -10.41 -7.76
CA PHE A 131 1.86 -10.05 -6.59
C PHE A 131 0.45 -9.57 -6.98
N TRP A 132 0.35 -8.84 -8.08
CA TRP A 132 -0.96 -8.44 -8.63
C TRP A 132 -1.79 -9.63 -9.09
N ASP A 133 -1.17 -10.69 -9.61
CA ASP A 133 -1.89 -11.90 -10.02
C ASP A 133 -2.49 -12.63 -8.80
N GLU A 134 -1.74 -12.75 -7.71
CA GLU A 134 -2.24 -13.29 -6.43
C GLU A 134 -3.35 -12.39 -5.85
N ALA A 135 -3.14 -11.07 -5.80
CA ALA A 135 -4.14 -10.14 -5.29
C ALA A 135 -5.44 -10.17 -6.12
N ALA A 136 -5.33 -10.16 -7.45
CA ALA A 136 -6.48 -10.18 -8.36
C ALA A 136 -7.30 -11.47 -8.21
N SER A 137 -6.64 -12.61 -7.97
CA SER A 137 -7.31 -13.90 -7.77
C SER A 137 -8.20 -13.95 -6.52
N ASN A 138 -8.06 -12.98 -5.62
CA ASN A 138 -8.83 -12.86 -4.38
C ASN A 138 -9.72 -11.60 -4.32
N LEU A 139 -9.82 -10.86 -5.42
CA LEU A 139 -10.72 -9.70 -5.54
C LEU A 139 -11.97 -10.09 -6.34
N PRO A 140 -13.18 -9.69 -5.91
CA PRO A 140 -14.41 -10.13 -6.56
C PRO A 140 -14.76 -9.29 -7.81
N GLY A 141 -15.26 -9.97 -8.84
CA GLY A 141 -16.07 -9.36 -9.91
C GLY A 141 -15.32 -8.53 -10.96
N GLU A 142 -16.00 -8.34 -12.09
CA GLU A 142 -15.49 -7.54 -13.22
C GLU A 142 -15.64 -6.02 -12.98
N ASP A 143 -16.54 -5.60 -12.08
CA ASP A 143 -16.79 -4.18 -11.74
C ASP A 143 -15.57 -3.47 -11.15
N LEU A 144 -14.62 -4.26 -10.64
CA LEU A 144 -13.33 -3.77 -10.17
C LEU A 144 -12.35 -3.43 -11.30
N ARG A 145 -12.64 -3.78 -12.56
CA ARG A 145 -11.85 -3.40 -13.74
C ARG A 145 -10.34 -3.55 -13.52
N ILE A 146 -9.96 -4.72 -12.99
CA ILE A 146 -8.59 -5.00 -12.54
C ILE A 146 -7.56 -4.82 -13.66
N PRO A 147 -7.78 -5.29 -14.90
CA PRO A 147 -6.83 -5.08 -15.99
C PRO A 147 -6.59 -3.59 -16.29
N GLU A 148 -7.65 -2.79 -16.39
CA GLU A 148 -7.53 -1.35 -16.64
C GLU A 148 -6.87 -0.64 -15.46
N TYR A 149 -7.18 -1.05 -14.22
CA TYR A 149 -6.56 -0.48 -13.03
C TYR A 149 -5.06 -0.78 -12.98
N ARG A 150 -4.62 -2.01 -13.28
CA ARG A 150 -3.19 -2.37 -13.37
C ARG A 150 -2.47 -1.58 -14.46
N ALA A 151 -3.10 -1.43 -15.64
CA ALA A 151 -2.54 -0.64 -16.73
C ALA A 151 -2.32 0.82 -16.31
N ALA A 152 -3.33 1.43 -15.67
CA ALA A 152 -3.21 2.77 -15.12
C ALA A 152 -2.10 2.85 -14.05
N LEU A 153 -1.98 1.86 -13.16
CA LEU A 153 -0.91 1.84 -12.15
C LEU A 153 0.48 1.80 -12.77
N LEU A 154 0.69 1.02 -13.83
CA LEU A 154 1.97 0.98 -14.54
C LEU A 154 2.33 2.34 -15.14
N GLU A 155 1.37 3.01 -15.78
CA GLU A 155 1.55 4.36 -16.32
C GLU A 155 1.88 5.36 -15.21
N ARG A 156 1.13 5.33 -14.10
CA ARG A 156 1.30 6.24 -12.96
C ARG A 156 2.64 6.05 -12.26
N PHE A 157 3.05 4.80 -12.02
CA PHE A 157 4.33 4.50 -11.39
C PHE A 157 5.53 4.80 -12.30
N GLY A 158 5.35 4.71 -13.63
CA GLY A 158 6.36 5.08 -14.61
C GLY A 158 6.54 6.60 -14.80
N ASN A 159 5.68 7.43 -14.20
CA ASN A 159 5.74 8.88 -14.35
C ASN A 159 6.90 9.50 -13.54
N SER A 160 8.06 9.65 -14.19
CA SER A 160 9.27 10.24 -13.59
C SER A 160 9.16 11.71 -13.22
N ARG A 161 8.10 12.42 -13.64
CA ARG A 161 7.86 13.82 -13.24
C ARG A 161 7.45 13.95 -11.79
N ILE A 162 6.94 12.87 -11.18
CA ILE A 162 6.59 12.84 -9.76
C ILE A 162 7.66 12.03 -9.03
N ALA A 163 8.54 12.71 -8.28
CA ALA A 163 9.61 12.07 -7.54
C ALA A 163 9.07 11.33 -6.29
N HIS A 164 8.53 10.14 -6.49
CA HIS A 164 8.07 9.27 -5.43
C HIS A 164 9.21 8.50 -4.80
N HIS A 165 9.74 9.02 -3.69
CA HIS A 165 10.89 8.42 -3.01
C HIS A 165 10.52 7.13 -2.27
N LEU A 166 11.24 6.05 -2.58
CA LEU A 166 11.04 4.73 -1.96
C LEU A 166 11.25 4.78 -0.45
N ALA A 167 12.21 5.57 0.03
CA ALA A 167 12.49 5.72 1.47
C ALA A 167 11.26 6.24 2.25
N GLN A 168 10.51 7.19 1.67
CA GLN A 168 9.27 7.69 2.27
C GLN A 168 8.17 6.61 2.24
N ILE A 169 8.10 5.83 1.17
CA ILE A 169 7.11 4.76 1.03
C ILE A 169 7.42 3.57 1.97
N ALA A 170 8.69 3.33 2.30
CA ALA A 170 9.14 2.23 3.16
C ALA A 170 8.82 2.41 4.66
N MET A 171 8.47 3.62 5.10
CA MET A 171 8.12 3.89 6.50
C MET A 171 6.90 3.07 6.94
N ASP A 172 6.76 2.78 8.24
CA ASP A 172 5.65 2.00 8.82
C ASP A 172 5.44 0.64 8.15
N GLY A 173 6.55 -0.01 7.78
CA GLY A 173 6.54 -1.24 7.01
C GLY A 173 5.83 -2.40 7.70
N SER A 174 5.97 -2.55 9.02
CA SER A 174 5.29 -3.59 9.81
C SER A 174 3.76 -3.51 9.66
N THR A 175 3.20 -2.31 9.86
CA THR A 175 1.77 -2.02 9.67
C THR A 175 1.34 -2.22 8.23
N LYS A 176 2.14 -1.73 7.26
CA LYS A 176 1.82 -1.87 5.83
C LYS A 176 1.76 -3.32 5.40
N LEU A 177 2.70 -4.17 5.83
CA LEU A 177 2.68 -5.59 5.49
C LEU A 177 1.47 -6.31 6.07
N ARG A 178 1.10 -6.02 7.32
CA ARG A 178 -0.10 -6.60 7.97
C ARG A 178 -1.37 -6.33 7.17
N MET A 179 -1.48 -5.15 6.55
CA MET A 179 -2.67 -4.75 5.80
C MET A 179 -2.60 -5.11 4.30
N ARG A 180 -1.40 -5.24 3.73
CA ARG A 180 -1.20 -5.33 2.27
C ARG A 180 -0.71 -6.70 1.79
N ALA A 181 0.15 -7.37 2.54
CA ALA A 181 0.73 -8.66 2.17
C ALA A 181 0.02 -9.83 2.86
N VAL A 182 -0.22 -9.71 4.17
CA VAL A 182 -0.78 -10.81 4.98
C VAL A 182 -2.17 -11.25 4.52
N PRO A 183 -3.13 -10.35 4.19
CA PRO A 183 -4.45 -10.79 3.74
C PRO A 183 -4.40 -11.57 2.42
N VAL A 184 -3.55 -11.13 1.48
CA VAL A 184 -3.35 -11.82 0.19
C VAL A 184 -2.72 -13.20 0.41
N LEU A 185 -1.67 -13.28 1.24
CA LEU A 185 -1.03 -14.55 1.61
C LEU A 185 -2.03 -15.54 2.23
N ARG A 186 -2.85 -15.07 3.19
CA ARG A 186 -3.86 -15.92 3.84
C ARG A 186 -4.93 -16.37 2.83
N ALA A 187 -5.39 -15.48 1.95
CA ALA A 187 -6.40 -15.81 0.95
C ALA A 187 -5.90 -16.86 -0.07
N GLU A 188 -4.67 -16.70 -0.57
CA GLU A 188 -4.02 -17.68 -1.44
C GLU A 188 -3.93 -19.06 -0.77
N ARG A 189 -3.47 -19.11 0.48
CA ARG A 189 -3.35 -20.37 1.24
C ARG A 189 -4.69 -21.01 1.56
N ALA A 190 -5.70 -20.21 1.91
CA ALA A 190 -7.07 -20.68 2.11
C ALA A 190 -7.66 -21.30 0.83
N ALA A 191 -7.22 -20.82 -0.34
CA ALA A 191 -7.58 -21.36 -1.65
C ALA A 191 -6.65 -22.50 -2.13
N GLY A 192 -5.74 -23.00 -1.29
CA GLY A 192 -4.84 -24.11 -1.60
C GLY A 192 -3.66 -23.74 -2.50
N ARG A 193 -3.37 -22.45 -2.69
CA ARG A 193 -2.21 -21.93 -3.44
C ARG A 193 -1.08 -21.56 -2.48
N SER A 194 0.11 -21.24 -3.01
CA SER A 194 1.30 -20.98 -2.19
C SER A 194 1.28 -19.62 -1.48
N GLY A 195 0.77 -18.58 -2.14
CA GLY A 195 0.93 -17.18 -1.71
C GLY A 195 2.38 -16.68 -1.79
N GLN A 196 3.14 -17.21 -2.75
CA GLN A 196 4.57 -16.96 -2.90
C GLN A 196 4.89 -15.48 -3.18
N ALA A 197 4.09 -14.78 -3.97
CA ALA A 197 4.35 -13.38 -4.31
C ALA A 197 4.07 -12.45 -3.12
N ALA A 198 3.00 -12.71 -2.35
CA ALA A 198 2.73 -12.02 -1.10
C ALA A 198 3.83 -12.30 -0.05
N ALA A 199 4.28 -13.55 0.08
CA ALA A 199 5.40 -13.92 0.94
C ALA A 199 6.72 -13.25 0.50
N ARG A 200 6.94 -13.06 -0.82
CA ARG A 200 8.11 -12.37 -1.37
C ARG A 200 8.16 -10.91 -0.93
N MET A 201 7.02 -10.23 -0.79
CA MET A 201 6.97 -8.87 -0.24
C MET A 201 7.44 -8.83 1.20
N ILE A 202 7.01 -9.79 2.02
CA ILE A 202 7.47 -9.92 3.41
C ILE A 202 8.97 -10.21 3.45
N ALA A 203 9.45 -11.15 2.62
CA ALA A 203 10.87 -11.47 2.50
C ALA A 203 11.72 -10.25 2.12
N ALA A 204 11.29 -9.47 1.11
CA ALA A 204 11.95 -8.24 0.70
C ALA A 204 12.05 -7.22 1.85
N TRP A 205 11.00 -7.06 2.64
CA TRP A 205 11.04 -6.21 3.83
C TRP A 205 12.03 -6.74 4.88
N THR A 206 12.03 -8.05 5.17
CA THR A 206 12.97 -8.62 6.14
C THR A 206 14.43 -8.47 5.72
N ALA A 207 14.72 -8.49 4.42
CA ALA A 207 16.05 -8.20 3.90
C ALA A 207 16.36 -6.69 3.99
N TYR A 208 15.41 -5.83 3.61
CA TYR A 208 15.54 -4.37 3.71
C TYR A 208 15.82 -3.90 5.13
N THR A 209 15.14 -4.46 6.14
CA THR A 209 15.37 -4.06 7.54
C THR A 209 16.77 -4.40 8.04
N ALA A 210 17.50 -5.33 7.40
CA ALA A 210 18.88 -5.64 7.74
C ALA A 210 19.86 -4.54 7.30
N THR A 211 19.53 -3.81 6.23
CA THR A 211 20.41 -2.80 5.61
C THR A 211 19.97 -1.37 5.91
N ALA A 212 18.72 -1.16 6.30
CA ALA A 212 18.15 0.16 6.51
C ALA A 212 18.77 0.87 7.73
N THR A 213 19.24 2.11 7.51
CA THR A 213 19.65 3.02 8.59
C THR A 213 18.51 3.99 8.91
N GLY A 214 18.19 4.17 10.19
CA GLY A 214 17.14 5.12 10.61
C GLY A 214 15.72 4.75 10.20
N LEU A 215 15.37 3.45 10.30
CA LEU A 215 14.06 2.92 9.96
C LEU A 215 12.95 3.60 10.78
N GLN A 216 11.99 4.22 10.09
CA GLN A 216 10.81 4.84 10.71
C GLN A 216 9.65 3.84 10.68
N ASP A 217 9.33 3.26 11.84
CA ASP A 217 8.28 2.26 11.99
C ASP A 217 7.80 2.23 13.45
N PRO A 218 6.50 2.00 13.71
CA PRO A 218 5.99 1.87 15.08
C PRO A 218 6.67 0.74 15.87
N GLN A 219 7.16 -0.29 15.18
CA GLN A 219 7.86 -1.43 15.76
C GLN A 219 9.39 -1.31 15.66
N ALA A 220 9.94 -0.10 15.44
CA ALA A 220 11.37 0.11 15.21
C ALA A 220 12.28 -0.53 16.28
N ALA A 221 11.91 -0.44 17.57
CA ALA A 221 12.68 -1.07 18.64
C ALA A 221 12.65 -2.60 18.56
N GLY A 222 11.50 -3.19 18.23
CA GLY A 222 11.35 -4.63 18.02
C GLY A 222 12.14 -5.11 16.80
N ILE A 223 12.11 -4.34 15.71
CA ILE A 223 12.87 -4.64 14.48
C ILE A 223 14.38 -4.59 14.78
N ALA A 224 14.84 -3.57 15.53
CA ALA A 224 16.24 -3.47 15.94
C ALA A 224 16.68 -4.66 16.81
N ALA A 225 15.84 -5.09 17.76
CA ALA A 225 16.11 -6.27 18.58
C ALA A 225 16.15 -7.55 17.75
N ALA A 226 15.21 -7.74 16.82
CA ALA A 226 15.19 -8.88 15.91
C ALA A 226 16.43 -8.91 15.01
N ASN A 227 16.92 -7.75 14.56
CA ASN A 227 18.13 -7.62 13.74
C ASN A 227 19.43 -7.97 14.48
N LEU A 228 19.43 -8.12 15.81
CA LEU A 228 20.56 -8.67 16.56
C LEU A 228 20.62 -10.21 16.51
N LEU A 229 19.54 -10.84 16.08
CA LEU A 229 19.45 -12.30 15.91
C LEU A 229 19.92 -12.69 14.51
N THR A 230 20.08 -14.00 14.27
CA THR A 230 20.52 -14.55 12.98
C THR A 230 19.60 -15.67 12.49
N GLY A 231 19.66 -15.92 11.18
CA GLY A 231 18.93 -17.02 10.53
C GLY A 231 17.43 -17.02 10.83
N ARG A 232 16.88 -18.22 11.04
CA ARG A 232 15.44 -18.44 11.30
C ARG A 232 14.91 -17.66 12.50
N THR A 233 15.65 -17.56 13.59
CA THR A 233 15.18 -16.86 14.81
C THR A 233 14.99 -15.36 14.56
N ARG A 234 15.83 -14.75 13.72
CA ARG A 234 15.61 -13.37 13.25
C ARG A 234 14.34 -13.26 12.44
N LEU A 235 14.13 -14.18 11.50
CA LEU A 235 12.95 -14.19 10.65
C LEU A 235 11.66 -14.30 11.47
N GLU A 236 11.57 -15.29 12.36
CA GLU A 236 10.41 -15.51 13.23
C GLU A 236 10.11 -14.28 14.09
N ALA A 237 11.14 -13.63 14.66
CA ALA A 237 10.98 -12.40 15.43
C ALA A 237 10.39 -11.26 14.57
N LEU A 238 10.87 -11.09 13.34
CA LEU A 238 10.35 -10.08 12.41
C LEU A 238 8.92 -10.38 11.96
N LEU A 239 8.61 -11.64 11.66
CA LEU A 239 7.26 -12.08 11.30
C LEU A 239 6.28 -11.82 12.45
N GLY A 240 6.67 -12.11 13.69
CA GLY A 240 5.83 -11.84 14.87
C GLY A 240 5.50 -10.36 15.09
N LEU A 241 6.38 -9.44 14.66
CA LEU A 241 6.10 -8.00 14.69
C LEU A 241 5.05 -7.59 13.63
N VAL A 242 5.06 -8.27 12.48
CA VAL A 242 4.07 -8.05 11.42
C VAL A 242 2.74 -8.66 11.84
N ASP A 243 2.71 -9.94 12.18
CA ASP A 243 1.53 -10.69 12.60
C ASP A 243 1.97 -11.99 13.31
N PRO A 244 1.66 -12.17 14.60
CA PRO A 244 2.04 -13.35 15.38
C PRO A 244 1.61 -14.68 14.76
N ASP A 245 0.45 -14.72 14.08
CA ASP A 245 -0.09 -15.97 13.52
C ASP A 245 0.80 -16.51 12.37
N LEU A 246 1.59 -15.64 11.71
CA LEU A 246 2.50 -16.07 10.65
C LEU A 246 3.60 -17.00 11.18
N VAL A 247 3.98 -16.85 12.45
CA VAL A 247 5.03 -17.66 13.09
C VAL A 247 4.51 -19.06 13.42
N GLU A 248 3.21 -19.20 13.65
CA GLU A 248 2.58 -20.47 13.97
C GLU A 248 2.49 -21.41 12.76
N ASP A 249 2.45 -20.87 11.53
CA ASP A 249 2.46 -21.64 10.29
C ASP A 249 3.90 -21.86 9.80
N ARG A 250 4.48 -23.02 10.15
CA ARG A 250 5.83 -23.41 9.73
C ARG A 250 6.04 -23.36 8.21
N ALA A 251 5.02 -23.66 7.41
CA ALA A 251 5.16 -23.63 5.96
C ALA A 251 5.22 -22.19 5.42
N ILE A 252 4.62 -21.21 6.11
CA ILE A 252 4.84 -19.79 5.81
C ILE A 252 6.27 -19.39 6.17
N VAL A 253 6.74 -19.76 7.36
CA VAL A 253 8.11 -19.43 7.80
C VAL A 253 9.14 -20.00 6.81
N ASP A 254 9.01 -21.28 6.45
CA ASP A 254 9.91 -21.94 5.49
C ASP A 254 9.86 -21.27 4.10
N LEU A 255 8.67 -20.84 3.64
CA LEU A 255 8.50 -20.12 2.37
C LEU A 255 9.19 -18.74 2.39
N VAL A 256 8.99 -17.95 3.44
CA VAL A 256 9.59 -16.62 3.56
C VAL A 256 11.11 -16.73 3.70
N GLU A 257 11.60 -17.73 4.45
CA GLU A 257 13.04 -17.98 4.60
C GLU A 257 13.72 -18.25 3.25
N GLY A 258 13.18 -19.19 2.45
CA GLY A 258 13.74 -19.50 1.14
C GLY A 258 13.69 -18.32 0.16
N LEU A 259 12.68 -17.45 0.28
CA LEU A 259 12.61 -16.22 -0.54
C LEU A 259 13.59 -15.14 -0.08
N ALA A 260 13.86 -15.02 1.22
CA ALA A 260 14.77 -14.01 1.77
C ALA A 260 16.22 -14.22 1.31
N GLU A 261 16.65 -15.47 1.12
CA GLU A 261 17.97 -15.81 0.59
C GLU A 261 18.24 -15.18 -0.79
N SER A 262 17.20 -15.06 -1.63
CA SER A 262 17.32 -14.45 -2.96
C SER A 262 17.67 -12.96 -2.91
N PHE A 263 17.31 -12.27 -1.83
CA PHE A 263 17.64 -10.85 -1.62
C PHE A 263 19.00 -10.67 -0.96
N ALA A 264 19.43 -11.60 -0.10
CA ALA A 264 20.75 -11.56 0.53
C ALA A 264 21.90 -11.73 -0.49
N ALA A 265 21.72 -12.57 -1.51
CA ALA A 265 22.71 -12.79 -2.56
C ALA A 265 22.92 -11.56 -3.48
N ALA A 266 21.90 -10.72 -3.65
CA ALA A 266 21.97 -9.51 -4.49
C ALA A 266 22.76 -8.36 -3.84
N GLY A 267 22.81 -8.29 -2.50
CA GLY A 267 23.52 -7.25 -1.76
C GLY A 267 25.04 -7.42 -1.68
N ASN A 268 25.57 -8.59 -2.06
CA ASN A 268 27.01 -8.90 -2.03
C ASN A 268 27.74 -8.67 -3.38
N LEU A 269 27.06 -8.08 -4.37
CA LEU A 269 27.62 -7.79 -5.71
C LEU A 269 28.04 -6.32 -5.90
N SER A 270 28.22 -5.55 -4.81
CA SER A 270 28.78 -4.19 -4.86
C SER A 270 30.27 -4.16 -4.53
#